data_AF-A0A0D0BFP5-F1
#
_entry.id   AF-A0A0D0BFP5-F1
#
_cell.length_a   1.000
_cell.length_b   1.000
_cell.length_c   1.000
_cell.angle_alpha   90.00
_cell.angle_beta   90.00
_cell.angle_gamma   90.00
#
_symmetry.space_group_name_H-M   'P 1'
#
loop_
_entity.id
_entity.type
_entity.pdbx_description
1 polymer ?
#
loop_
_entity_poly.entity_id
_entity_poly.type
_entity_poly.pdbx_seq_one_letter_code
_entity_poly.pdbx_strand_id
1 'polypeptide(L)'
;MSLRAHILRNDFSIDLSRPVPAETLDALGWKTASLSGSPDPEQSARKLAQDWGISLTEDSVTLFDLKKNADNPPKIAEVLVQMLQFSGTTTFAFTMDAAAFLKSGNINFDVEDVASKSWIHLELGPTQMYRIPAGAKLRITFSDQKTNMAGLGFINGGLSNLGVIEEKDLDKCTIRMAYLRSIGKDYYNKS
;
A
#
# COMPACT_ATOMS: atom_id res chain seq x y z
N MET A 1 -10.38 -14.95 -2.22
CA MET A 1 -9.17 -14.98 -3.08
C MET A 1 -7.97 -14.85 -2.16
N SER A 2 -6.92 -15.66 -2.33
CA SER A 2 -5.67 -15.51 -1.58
C SER A 2 -4.83 -14.40 -2.19
N LEU A 3 -3.94 -13.78 -1.40
CA LEU A 3 -2.93 -12.86 -1.90
C LEU A 3 -2.13 -13.54 -3.01
N ARG A 4 -1.84 -12.80 -4.08
CA ARG A 4 -0.82 -13.20 -5.05
C ARG A 4 0.25 -12.13 -5.08
N ALA A 5 1.50 -12.57 -4.95
CA ALA A 5 2.67 -11.72 -5.00
C ALA A 5 3.68 -12.35 -5.96
N HIS A 6 4.18 -11.60 -6.92
CA HIS A 6 5.09 -12.11 -7.95
C HIS A 6 6.16 -11.07 -8.29
N ILE A 7 7.38 -11.53 -8.58
CA ILE A 7 8.41 -10.64 -9.12
C ILE A 7 8.04 -10.21 -10.55
N LEU A 8 8.32 -8.96 -10.89
CA LEU A 8 8.24 -8.49 -12.28
C LEU A 8 9.54 -8.82 -13.05
N ARG A 9 9.42 -9.37 -14.26
CA ARG A 9 10.54 -9.60 -15.20
C ARG A 9 11.08 -8.30 -15.78
N ASN A 10 10.19 -7.34 -16.00
CA ASN A 10 10.44 -5.97 -16.44
C ASN A 10 9.29 -5.09 -15.94
N ASP A 11 9.27 -3.81 -16.26
CA ASP A 11 8.28 -2.88 -15.71
C ASP A 11 6.80 -3.24 -15.94
N PHE A 12 6.49 -4.15 -16.88
CA PHE A 12 5.11 -4.48 -17.27
C PHE A 12 4.83 -5.98 -17.36
N SER A 13 5.74 -6.86 -16.96
CA SER A 13 5.58 -8.32 -17.17
C SER A 13 5.81 -9.08 -15.88
N ILE A 14 4.76 -9.78 -15.42
CA ILE A 14 4.79 -10.60 -14.21
C ILE A 14 5.51 -11.92 -14.48
N ASP A 15 6.44 -12.30 -13.59
CA ASP A 15 7.07 -13.60 -13.59
C ASP A 15 6.25 -14.63 -12.79
N LEU A 16 5.27 -15.27 -13.43
CA LEU A 16 4.40 -16.25 -12.77
C LEU A 16 5.14 -17.48 -12.21
N SER A 17 6.36 -17.76 -12.64
CA SER A 17 7.17 -18.85 -12.08
C SER A 17 7.92 -18.45 -10.80
N ARG A 18 7.83 -17.19 -10.37
CA ARG A 18 8.54 -16.66 -9.19
C ARG A 18 7.56 -15.99 -8.23
N PRO A 19 6.72 -16.77 -7.52
CA PRO A 19 5.90 -16.24 -6.45
C PRO A 19 6.79 -15.70 -5.32
N VAL A 20 6.33 -14.62 -4.70
CA VAL A 20 6.99 -13.97 -3.56
C VAL A 20 6.32 -14.48 -2.28
N PRO A 21 7.09 -15.04 -1.34
CA PRO A 21 6.53 -15.52 -0.08
C PRO A 21 6.21 -14.34 0.85
N ALA A 22 5.27 -14.54 1.79
CA ALA A 22 4.80 -13.48 2.68
C ALA A 22 5.94 -12.90 3.54
N GLU A 23 6.90 -13.74 3.92
CA GLU A 23 8.07 -13.37 4.70
C GLU A 23 8.95 -12.34 3.98
N THR A 24 8.99 -12.37 2.64
CA THR A 24 9.68 -11.33 1.85
C THR A 24 8.99 -9.99 1.96
N LEU A 25 7.65 -9.97 1.94
CA LEU A 25 6.89 -8.73 2.13
C LEU A 25 7.03 -8.21 3.56
N ASP A 26 6.98 -9.10 4.55
CA ASP A 26 7.17 -8.74 5.96
C ASP A 26 8.56 -8.16 6.22
N ALA A 27 9.60 -8.70 5.57
CA ALA A 27 10.97 -8.15 5.63
C ALA A 27 11.09 -6.76 4.99
N LEU A 28 10.22 -6.43 4.03
CA LEU A 28 10.07 -5.09 3.46
C LEU A 28 9.10 -4.21 4.28
N GLY A 29 8.61 -4.69 5.43
CA GLY A 29 7.66 -3.99 6.28
C GLY A 29 6.21 -4.01 5.79
N TRP A 30 5.94 -4.61 4.63
CA TRP A 30 4.58 -4.80 4.13
C TRP A 30 3.92 -5.95 4.86
N LYS A 31 2.65 -5.78 5.24
CA LYS A 31 1.86 -6.84 5.87
C LYS A 31 0.59 -7.06 5.09
N THR A 32 0.11 -8.29 5.05
CA THR A 32 -1.17 -8.62 4.43
C THR A 32 -1.93 -9.64 5.28
N ALA A 33 -3.25 -9.65 5.16
CA ALA A 33 -4.10 -10.65 5.81
C ALA A 33 -5.38 -10.89 5.02
N SER A 34 -6.00 -12.06 5.22
CA SER A 34 -7.38 -12.33 4.80
C SER A 34 -8.30 -12.37 6.01
N LEU A 35 -9.43 -11.68 5.90
CA LEU A 35 -10.49 -11.64 6.90
C LEU A 35 -11.76 -12.36 6.42
N SER A 36 -11.65 -13.20 5.40
CA SER A 36 -12.76 -13.92 4.77
C SER A 36 -13.54 -14.86 5.70
N GLY A 37 -12.92 -15.33 6.79
CA GLY A 37 -13.56 -16.15 7.81
C GLY A 37 -14.11 -15.37 9.01
N SER A 38 -13.98 -14.04 9.02
CA SER A 38 -14.44 -13.24 10.16
C SER A 38 -15.96 -12.97 10.10
N PRO A 39 -16.69 -13.13 11.22
CA PRO A 39 -18.11 -12.74 11.28
C PRO A 39 -18.30 -11.21 11.24
N ASP A 40 -17.29 -10.44 11.64
CA ASP A 40 -17.24 -8.98 11.52
C ASP A 40 -15.88 -8.55 10.96
N PRO A 41 -15.72 -8.57 9.63
CA PRO A 41 -14.47 -8.23 8.98
C PRO A 41 -14.02 -6.78 9.24
N GLU A 42 -14.94 -5.84 9.45
CA GLU A 42 -14.60 -4.43 9.66
C GLU A 42 -14.00 -4.21 11.04
N GLN A 43 -14.61 -4.76 12.08
CA GLN A 43 -14.07 -4.70 13.43
C GLN A 43 -12.76 -5.49 13.52
N SER A 44 -12.66 -6.60 12.80
CA SER A 44 -11.41 -7.38 12.71
C SER A 44 -10.30 -6.59 12.02
N ALA A 45 -10.62 -5.85 10.96
CA ALA A 45 -9.67 -4.98 10.27
C ALA A 45 -9.20 -3.83 11.18
N ARG A 46 -10.11 -3.20 11.94
CA ARG A 46 -9.74 -2.17 12.94
C ARG A 46 -8.75 -2.71 13.96
N LYS A 47 -9.05 -3.87 14.55
CA LYS A 47 -8.15 -4.51 15.51
C LYS A 47 -6.80 -4.85 14.88
N LEU A 48 -6.81 -5.41 13.67
CA LEU A 48 -5.58 -5.76 12.97
C LEU A 48 -4.72 -4.54 12.61
N ALA A 49 -5.33 -3.41 12.24
CA ALA A 49 -4.61 -2.14 12.05
C ALA A 49 -3.85 -1.73 13.33
N GLN A 50 -4.51 -1.83 14.49
CA GLN A 50 -3.90 -1.52 15.79
C GLN A 50 -2.78 -2.50 16.14
N ASP A 51 -2.99 -3.80 15.90
CA ASP A 51 -1.96 -4.84 16.08
C ASP A 51 -0.74 -4.61 15.16
N TRP A 52 -0.94 -3.94 14.02
CA TRP A 52 0.11 -3.50 13.11
C TRP A 52 0.75 -2.15 13.48
N GLY A 53 0.36 -1.56 14.61
CA GLY A 53 0.94 -0.32 15.14
C GLY A 53 0.27 0.96 14.65
N ILE A 54 -0.87 0.88 13.96
CA ILE A 54 -1.63 2.06 13.55
C ILE A 54 -2.44 2.57 14.74
N SER A 55 -2.12 3.77 15.20
CA SER A 55 -2.86 4.41 16.29
C SER A 55 -4.16 5.00 15.75
N LEU A 56 -5.29 4.40 16.10
CA LEU A 56 -6.61 4.83 15.63
C LEU A 56 -7.20 5.94 16.52
N THR A 57 -7.33 7.12 15.95
CA THR A 57 -8.16 8.24 16.42
C THR A 57 -9.46 8.33 15.60
N GLU A 58 -10.35 9.28 15.93
CA GLU A 58 -11.58 9.51 15.15
C GLU A 58 -11.29 9.82 13.67
N ASP A 59 -10.23 10.59 13.38
CA ASP A 59 -9.80 10.95 12.03
C ASP A 59 -8.99 9.84 11.34
N SER A 60 -8.70 8.72 12.01
CA SER A 60 -7.82 7.67 11.48
C SER A 60 -8.55 6.64 10.62
N VAL A 61 -9.88 6.59 10.66
CA VAL A 61 -10.66 5.58 9.93
C VAL A 61 -11.58 6.27 8.93
N THR A 62 -11.43 5.93 7.66
CA THR A 62 -12.18 6.55 6.58
C THR A 62 -12.69 5.51 5.60
N LEU A 63 -13.88 5.75 5.06
CA LEU A 63 -14.36 4.99 3.90
C LEU A 63 -13.67 5.49 2.64
N PHE A 64 -13.51 4.58 1.68
CA PHE A 64 -13.14 4.92 0.32
C PHE A 64 -13.88 4.02 -0.67
N ASP A 65 -14.23 4.56 -1.83
CA ASP A 65 -14.79 3.86 -2.98
C ASP A 65 -14.27 4.52 -4.26
N LEU A 66 -13.51 3.77 -5.05
CA LEU A 66 -12.92 4.28 -6.30
C LEU A 66 -13.98 4.56 -7.37
N LYS A 67 -15.11 3.82 -7.38
CA LYS A 67 -16.20 4.03 -8.34
C LYS A 67 -17.09 5.22 -7.99
N LYS A 68 -17.11 5.60 -6.71
CA LYS A 68 -17.95 6.67 -6.18
C LYS A 68 -17.10 7.79 -5.62
N ASN A 69 -16.20 8.33 -6.43
CA ASN A 69 -15.23 9.33 -5.95
C ASN A 69 -15.88 10.56 -5.30
N ALA A 70 -17.09 10.94 -5.73
CA ALA A 70 -17.86 12.04 -5.15
C ALA A 70 -18.33 11.79 -3.70
N ASP A 71 -18.46 10.52 -3.30
CA ASP A 71 -18.91 10.12 -1.95
C ASP A 71 -17.73 9.97 -0.98
N ASN A 72 -16.49 10.03 -1.47
CA ASN A 72 -15.30 9.95 -0.64
C ASN A 72 -15.10 11.27 0.13
N PRO A 73 -14.57 11.21 1.37
CA PRO A 73 -14.10 12.41 2.05
C PRO A 73 -13.12 13.20 1.16
N PRO A 74 -13.15 14.55 1.17
CA PRO A 74 -12.37 15.35 0.24
C PRO A 74 -10.88 15.00 0.19
N LYS A 75 -10.29 14.69 1.37
CA LYS A 75 -8.88 14.29 1.45
C LYS A 75 -8.59 12.93 0.83
N ILE A 76 -9.50 11.96 0.97
CA ILE A 76 -9.39 10.67 0.29
C ILE A 76 -9.58 10.84 -1.22
N ALA A 77 -10.53 11.65 -1.66
CA ALA A 77 -10.69 11.94 -3.08
C ALA A 77 -9.42 12.56 -3.67
N GLU A 78 -8.78 13.50 -2.98
CA GLU A 78 -7.49 14.10 -3.38
C GLU A 78 -6.39 13.03 -3.51
N VAL A 79 -6.23 12.19 -2.50
CA VAL A 79 -5.23 11.11 -2.50
C VAL A 79 -5.49 10.10 -3.62
N LEU A 80 -6.73 9.68 -3.81
CA LEU A 80 -7.10 8.75 -4.90
C LEU A 80 -6.86 9.37 -6.27
N VAL A 81 -7.15 10.66 -6.45
CA VAL A 81 -6.84 11.39 -7.69
C VAL A 81 -5.34 11.43 -7.92
N GLN A 82 -4.52 11.72 -6.90
CA GLN A 82 -3.07 11.68 -7.01
C GLN A 82 -2.57 10.28 -7.39
N MET A 83 -3.08 9.23 -6.73
CA MET A 83 -2.75 7.84 -7.05
C MET A 83 -3.09 7.48 -8.51
N LEU A 84 -4.25 7.92 -9.01
CA LEU A 84 -4.67 7.69 -10.40
C LEU A 84 -3.86 8.54 -11.41
N GLN A 85 -3.47 9.75 -11.05
CA GLN A 85 -2.56 10.58 -11.84
C GLN A 85 -1.17 9.94 -11.96
N PHE A 86 -0.77 9.16 -10.96
CA PHE A 86 0.44 8.34 -10.98
C PHE A 86 0.27 6.99 -11.69
N SER A 87 -0.82 6.79 -12.43
CA SER A 87 -0.99 5.60 -13.27
C SER A 87 0.16 5.47 -14.30
N GLY A 88 0.64 4.24 -14.48
CA GLY A 88 1.81 3.93 -15.30
C GLY A 88 3.04 3.59 -14.46
N THR A 89 4.21 4.09 -14.85
CA THR A 89 5.48 3.80 -14.14
C THR A 89 5.80 4.80 -13.04
N THR A 90 4.89 5.73 -12.73
CA THR A 90 5.16 6.79 -11.75
C THR A 90 5.16 6.22 -10.33
N THR A 91 6.25 6.43 -9.63
CA THR A 91 6.44 5.95 -8.26
C THR A 91 6.08 7.02 -7.25
N PHE A 92 5.52 6.61 -6.12
CA PHE A 92 5.26 7.48 -4.98
C PHE A 92 5.39 6.72 -3.66
N ALA A 93 5.31 7.45 -2.54
CA ALA A 93 5.15 6.88 -1.21
C ALA A 93 4.18 7.72 -0.37
N PHE A 94 3.66 7.15 0.71
CA PHE A 94 2.89 7.91 1.71
C PHE A 94 3.79 8.49 2.79
N THR A 95 3.38 9.63 3.37
CA THR A 95 4.09 10.29 4.48
C THR A 95 3.90 9.57 5.81
N MET A 96 2.84 8.77 5.94
CA MET A 96 2.43 8.10 7.17
C MET A 96 2.21 6.61 6.92
N ASP A 97 2.34 5.81 7.97
CA ASP A 97 1.90 4.42 7.94
C ASP A 97 0.39 4.37 7.72
N ALA A 98 -0.04 3.52 6.81
CA ALA A 98 -1.44 3.31 6.53
C ALA A 98 -1.75 1.81 6.41
N ALA A 99 -3.02 1.47 6.44
CA ALA A 99 -3.52 0.19 5.99
C ALA A 99 -4.84 0.39 5.25
N ALA A 100 -5.17 -0.54 4.37
CA ALA A 100 -6.46 -0.56 3.69
C ALA A 100 -7.08 -1.95 3.78
N PHE A 101 -8.35 -1.98 4.12
CA PHE A 101 -9.19 -3.19 4.09
C PHE A 101 -10.17 -3.10 2.93
N LEU A 102 -10.15 -4.10 2.05
CA LEU A 102 -10.99 -4.18 0.87
C LEU A 102 -12.30 -4.88 1.25
N LYS A 103 -13.39 -4.11 1.36
CA LYS A 103 -14.74 -4.67 1.53
C LYS A 103 -15.21 -5.34 0.25
N SER A 104 -14.93 -4.71 -0.89
CA SER A 104 -15.30 -5.21 -2.20
C SER A 104 -14.27 -4.80 -3.26
N GLY A 105 -14.36 -5.46 -4.41
CA GLY A 105 -13.49 -5.18 -5.54
C GLY A 105 -12.08 -5.75 -5.40
N ASN A 106 -11.13 -5.12 -6.09
CA ASN A 106 -9.72 -5.51 -6.12
C ASN A 106 -8.81 -4.29 -6.25
N ILE A 107 -7.55 -4.48 -5.88
CA ILE A 107 -6.46 -3.56 -6.16
C ILE A 107 -5.24 -4.36 -6.61
N ASN A 108 -4.53 -3.82 -7.60
CA ASN A 108 -3.22 -4.32 -8.00
C ASN A 108 -2.24 -3.16 -7.99
N PHE A 109 -1.05 -3.40 -7.46
CA PHE A 109 0.02 -2.40 -7.39
C PHE A 109 1.36 -3.10 -7.25
N ASP A 110 2.43 -2.39 -7.58
CA ASP A 110 3.79 -2.89 -7.39
C ASP A 110 4.43 -2.22 -6.18
N VAL A 111 5.22 -2.99 -5.45
CA VAL A 111 6.07 -2.51 -4.35
C VAL A 111 7.53 -2.76 -4.69
N GLU A 112 8.38 -1.86 -4.24
CA GLU A 112 9.81 -1.97 -4.49
C GLU A 112 10.44 -3.06 -3.62
N ASP A 113 11.09 -4.04 -4.25
CA ASP A 113 12.08 -4.88 -3.58
C ASP A 113 13.43 -4.18 -3.59
N VAL A 114 13.72 -3.52 -2.47
CA VAL A 114 14.96 -2.75 -2.26
C VAL A 114 16.21 -3.64 -2.36
N ALA A 115 16.12 -4.93 -2.02
CA ALA A 115 17.26 -5.81 -2.02
C ALA A 115 17.67 -6.20 -3.45
N SER A 116 16.71 -6.56 -4.28
CA SER A 116 16.96 -6.97 -5.67
C SER A 116 16.89 -5.82 -6.68
N LYS A 117 16.48 -4.62 -6.24
CA LYS A 117 16.19 -3.46 -7.10
C LYS A 117 15.19 -3.83 -8.20
N SER A 118 14.16 -4.58 -7.82
CA SER A 118 13.09 -4.99 -8.71
C SER A 118 11.73 -4.65 -8.10
N TRP A 119 10.66 -4.99 -8.82
CA TRP A 119 9.30 -4.73 -8.40
C TRP A 119 8.58 -6.04 -8.08
N ILE A 120 7.82 -6.04 -6.99
CA ILE A 120 6.92 -7.12 -6.62
C ILE A 120 5.49 -6.67 -6.92
N HIS A 121 4.83 -7.36 -7.83
CA HIS A 121 3.42 -7.15 -8.14
C HIS A 121 2.55 -7.81 -7.09
N LEU A 122 1.62 -7.06 -6.51
CA LEU A 122 0.63 -7.53 -5.54
C LEU A 122 -0.77 -7.47 -6.15
N GLU A 123 -1.50 -8.58 -6.08
CA GLU A 123 -2.93 -8.65 -6.41
C GLU A 123 -3.71 -8.96 -5.12
N LEU A 124 -4.59 -8.03 -4.74
CA LEU A 124 -5.48 -8.19 -3.59
C LEU A 124 -6.95 -8.07 -4.03
N GLY A 125 -7.77 -8.96 -3.48
CA GLY A 125 -9.20 -9.02 -3.69
C GLY A 125 -10.03 -8.71 -2.43
N PRO A 126 -11.34 -9.00 -2.47
CA PRO A 126 -12.24 -8.65 -1.38
C PRO A 126 -11.90 -9.42 -0.11
N THR A 127 -12.21 -8.82 1.03
CA THR A 127 -11.90 -9.28 2.41
C THR A 127 -10.41 -9.33 2.75
N GLN A 128 -9.55 -8.78 1.90
CA GLN A 128 -8.12 -8.69 2.20
C GLN A 128 -7.76 -7.33 2.79
N MET A 129 -6.73 -7.34 3.62
CA MET A 129 -6.16 -6.15 4.22
C MET A 129 -4.66 -6.10 3.95
N TYR A 130 -4.12 -4.91 3.77
CA TYR A 130 -2.69 -4.69 3.61
C TYR A 130 -2.22 -3.43 4.33
N ARG A 131 -0.99 -3.47 4.87
CA ARG A 131 -0.29 -2.32 5.46
C ARG A 131 0.62 -1.69 4.42
N ILE A 132 0.65 -0.37 4.40
CA ILE A 132 1.55 0.45 3.59
C ILE A 132 2.48 1.20 4.55
N PRO A 133 3.78 0.86 4.60
CA PRO A 133 4.73 1.61 5.42
C PRO A 133 4.95 3.03 4.89
N ALA A 134 5.08 4.01 5.78
CA ALA A 134 5.50 5.36 5.41
C ALA A 134 6.83 5.30 4.64
N GLY A 135 6.95 6.02 3.53
CA GLY A 135 8.18 6.07 2.72
C GLY A 135 8.49 4.81 1.89
N ALA A 136 7.66 3.75 1.95
CA ALA A 136 7.79 2.63 1.03
C ALA A 136 7.38 3.06 -0.38
N LYS A 137 8.24 2.78 -1.38
CA LYS A 137 7.94 3.06 -2.79
C LYS A 137 6.91 2.07 -3.29
N LEU A 138 5.86 2.59 -3.92
CA LEU A 138 4.88 1.82 -4.66
C LEU A 138 4.50 2.54 -5.96
N ARG A 139 3.92 1.79 -6.88
CA ARG A 139 3.36 2.32 -8.14
C ARG A 139 2.13 1.52 -8.54
N ILE A 140 1.24 2.14 -9.31
CA ILE A 140 0.05 1.48 -9.85
C ILE A 140 0.28 1.29 -11.35
N THR A 141 0.76 0.09 -11.70
CA THR A 141 0.99 -0.33 -13.09
C THR A 141 -0.21 -1.09 -13.65
N PHE A 142 -0.20 -1.30 -14.97
CA PHE A 142 -1.27 -1.90 -15.78
C PHE A 142 -2.49 -0.98 -15.96
N SER A 143 -3.31 -1.23 -16.98
CA SER A 143 -4.56 -0.49 -17.17
C SER A 143 -5.49 -0.81 -15.99
N ASP A 144 -5.36 0.02 -14.96
CA ASP A 144 -6.18 0.23 -13.77
C ASP A 144 -7.71 0.20 -13.99
N GLN A 145 -8.19 0.12 -15.23
CA GLN A 145 -9.58 -0.13 -15.60
C GLN A 145 -10.23 -1.34 -14.89
N LYS A 146 -9.44 -2.27 -14.33
CA LYS A 146 -9.94 -3.38 -13.50
C LYS A 146 -9.94 -3.09 -12.00
N THR A 147 -9.14 -2.13 -11.54
CA THR A 147 -9.10 -1.71 -10.14
C THR A 147 -10.44 -1.10 -9.78
N ASN A 148 -11.06 -1.63 -8.74
CA ASN A 148 -12.40 -1.20 -8.35
C ASN A 148 -12.64 -1.35 -6.85
N MET A 149 -11.63 -0.97 -6.08
CA MET A 149 -11.61 -1.11 -4.63
C MET A 149 -12.63 -0.20 -3.94
N ALA A 150 -13.30 -0.76 -2.93
CA ALA A 150 -14.04 -0.01 -1.92
C ALA A 150 -13.82 -0.65 -0.55
N GLY A 151 -13.71 0.17 0.49
CA GLY A 151 -13.17 -0.31 1.75
C GLY A 151 -13.02 0.72 2.86
N LEU A 152 -12.18 0.35 3.82
CA LEU A 152 -11.75 1.20 4.94
C LEU A 152 -10.26 1.50 4.84
N GLY A 153 -9.90 2.77 4.89
CA GLY A 153 -8.54 3.23 5.12
C GLY A 153 -8.31 3.45 6.61
N PHE A 154 -7.14 3.02 7.08
CA PHE A 154 -6.63 3.24 8.43
C PHE A 154 -5.34 4.05 8.31
N ILE A 155 -5.33 5.29 8.80
CA ILE A 155 -4.22 6.21 8.65
C ILE A 155 -3.64 6.49 10.03
N ASN A 156 -2.37 6.17 10.23
CA ASN A 156 -1.71 6.47 11.49
C ASN A 156 -1.67 7.99 11.68
N GLY A 157 -2.07 8.49 12.85
CA GLY A 157 -2.11 9.92 13.12
C GLY A 157 -3.23 10.70 12.43
N GLY A 158 -4.17 10.05 11.72
CA GLY A 158 -5.34 10.70 11.12
C GLY A 158 -5.19 11.07 9.63
N LEU A 159 -6.31 11.05 8.92
CA LEU A 159 -6.42 11.35 7.49
C LEU A 159 -5.91 12.74 7.13
N SER A 160 -6.13 13.73 8.01
CA SER A 160 -5.63 15.10 7.84
C SER A 160 -4.12 15.21 7.65
N ASN A 161 -3.36 14.24 8.17
CA ASN A 161 -1.89 14.18 8.08
C ASN A 161 -1.38 13.33 6.90
N LEU A 162 -2.28 12.69 6.15
CA LEU A 162 -1.91 11.87 5.01
C LEU A 162 -1.44 12.75 3.85
N GLY A 163 -0.21 12.51 3.41
CA GLY A 163 0.37 13.10 2.21
C GLY A 163 0.95 12.04 1.28
N VAL A 164 1.14 12.43 0.03
CA VAL A 164 1.82 11.64 -1.00
C VAL A 164 3.11 12.34 -1.38
N ILE A 165 4.19 11.56 -1.49
CA ILE A 165 5.53 12.03 -1.86
C ILE A 165 5.83 11.47 -3.24
N GLU A 166 6.06 12.35 -4.20
CA GLU A 166 6.48 11.98 -5.56
C GLU A 166 7.90 11.42 -5.58
N GLU A 167 8.21 10.55 -6.55
CA GLU A 167 9.52 9.93 -6.70
C GLU A 167 10.70 10.92 -6.65
N LYS A 168 10.56 12.07 -7.33
CA LYS A 168 11.62 13.10 -7.41
C LYS A 168 12.04 13.63 -6.03
N ASP A 169 11.16 13.55 -5.04
CA ASP A 169 11.36 14.06 -3.69
C ASP A 169 11.72 12.94 -2.69
N LEU A 170 11.62 11.66 -3.08
CA LEU A 170 11.82 10.53 -2.17
C LEU A 170 13.27 10.31 -1.76
N ASP A 171 14.22 10.49 -2.68
CA ASP A 171 15.61 10.08 -2.44
C ASP A 171 16.32 10.91 -1.35
N LYS A 172 15.81 12.11 -1.05
CA LYS A 172 16.30 12.97 0.05
C LYS A 172 15.30 13.05 1.22
N CYS A 173 14.18 12.35 1.13
CA CYS A 173 13.12 12.42 2.14
C CYS A 173 13.53 11.67 3.41
N THR A 174 13.39 12.32 4.56
CA THR A 174 13.67 11.71 5.88
C THR A 174 12.77 10.50 6.16
N ILE A 175 11.53 10.53 5.69
CA ILE A 175 10.56 9.43 5.85
C ILE A 175 11.05 8.19 5.08
N ARG A 176 11.51 8.37 3.83
CA ARG A 176 12.10 7.30 3.03
C ARG A 176 13.37 6.74 3.67
N MET A 177 14.26 7.61 4.18
CA MET A 177 15.46 7.18 4.90
C MET A 177 15.11 6.37 6.16
N ALA A 178 14.08 6.77 6.90
CA ALA A 178 13.61 6.04 8.07
C ALA A 178 13.05 4.66 7.69
N TYR A 179 12.28 4.56 6.61
CA TYR A 179 11.81 3.28 6.06
C TYR A 179 12.97 2.37 5.68
N LEU A 180 13.93 2.87 4.92
CA LEU A 180 15.08 2.07 4.49
C LEU A 180 15.86 1.53 5.70
N ARG A 181 16.10 2.36 6.72
CA ARG A 181 16.72 1.93 7.98
C ARG A 181 15.91 0.84 8.69
N SER A 182 14.58 0.95 8.75
CA SER A 182 13.74 -0.02 9.45
C SER A 182 13.75 -1.41 8.80
N ILE A 183 13.99 -1.48 7.49
CA ILE A 183 14.16 -2.76 6.75
C ILE A 183 15.63 -3.18 6.59
N GLY A 184 16.54 -2.60 7.39
CA GLY A 184 17.96 -2.96 7.40
C GLY A 184 18.76 -2.49 6.18
N LYS A 185 18.31 -1.43 5.50
CA LYS A 185 18.97 -0.78 4.37
C LYS A 185 19.47 0.61 4.78
N ASP A 186 20.73 0.69 5.23
CA ASP A 186 21.37 1.98 5.48
C ASP A 186 21.87 2.61 4.16
N TYR A 187 21.53 3.89 3.94
CA TYR A 187 22.09 4.71 2.84
C TYR A 187 23.48 5.28 3.15
N TYR A 188 24.22 4.69 4.10
CA TYR A 188 25.61 5.03 4.39
C TYR A 188 26.49 3.80 4.17
N ASN A 189 26.71 3.46 2.90
CA ASN A 189 27.96 2.87 2.43
C ASN A 189 28.00 2.93 0.90
N LYS A 190 28.43 4.09 0.39
CA LYS A 190 29.29 4.16 -0.78
C LYS A 190 30.35 5.22 -0.52
N SER A 191 31.48 4.73 -0.01
CA SER A 191 32.82 5.23 -0.32
C SER A 191 33.04 5.38 -1.82
#